data_AF-A0A640KQZ2-F1
#
_entry.id   AF-A0A640KQZ2-F1
#
_cell.length_a   1.000
_cell.length_b   1.000
_cell.length_c   1.000
_cell.angle_alpha   90.00
_cell.angle_beta   90.00
_cell.angle_gamma   90.00
#
_symmetry.space_group_name_H-M   'P 1'
#
loop_
_entity.id
_entity.type
_entity.pdbx_description
1 polymer ?
#
loop_
_entity_poly.entity_id
_entity_poly.type
_entity_poly.pdbx_seq_one_letter_code
_entity_poly.pdbx_strand_id
1 'polypeptide(L)'
;MVFRSSHAFLPLPPPPPPLHSRTIPWSLSLLLPFSSYPFATQLWGWPKAHRTRRQSACFVSTMLRRSPVLADSFKEHYHRVHLPRRLALQRYMRREEARLSKQKGKTAAGSSGVNPGEVVYKYNRWWVSNDHEFVHQFAFVEDPDVTRQKRTTLPLVTKENIWKEPQQTFFLPFAPFVRVVDYAKDTDTKFLKPVNIPRWKDYMQRTKPIVPRTWY
;
A
#
# COMPACT_ATOMS: atom_id res chain seq x y z
N MET A 1 17.99 -63.50 -16.56
CA MET A 1 17.41 -62.23 -16.09
C MET A 1 17.50 -61.22 -17.22
N VAL A 2 16.39 -60.90 -17.87
CA VAL A 2 16.32 -59.95 -18.99
C VAL A 2 15.31 -58.88 -18.61
N PHE A 3 15.79 -57.67 -18.31
CA PHE A 3 14.94 -56.50 -18.09
C PHE A 3 14.63 -55.87 -19.46
N ARG A 4 13.38 -55.98 -19.91
CA ARG A 4 12.83 -55.16 -21.00
C ARG A 4 12.43 -53.81 -20.42
N SER A 5 13.12 -52.75 -20.84
CA SER A 5 12.73 -51.37 -20.61
C SER A 5 11.67 -50.97 -21.62
N SER A 6 10.49 -50.57 -21.14
CA SER A 6 9.41 -50.01 -21.94
C SER A 6 9.34 -48.51 -21.68
N HIS A 7 9.97 -47.70 -22.52
CA HIS A 7 9.75 -46.26 -22.56
C HIS A 7 8.50 -45.96 -23.38
N ALA A 8 7.41 -45.61 -22.71
CA ALA A 8 6.24 -45.02 -23.33
C ALA A 8 6.51 -43.53 -23.61
N PHE A 9 6.53 -43.14 -24.88
CA PHE A 9 6.53 -41.75 -25.31
C PHE A 9 5.08 -41.22 -25.23
N LEU A 10 4.83 -40.21 -24.39
CA LEU A 10 3.59 -39.44 -24.40
C LEU A 10 3.71 -38.28 -25.41
N PRO A 11 2.69 -38.03 -26.25
CA PRO A 11 2.72 -36.92 -27.21
C PRO A 11 2.45 -35.57 -26.53
N LEU A 12 3.20 -34.54 -26.96
CA LEU A 12 3.03 -33.15 -26.52
C LEU A 12 1.72 -32.54 -27.02
N PRO A 13 1.05 -31.67 -26.23
CA PRO A 13 -0.17 -30.99 -26.67
C PRO A 13 0.13 -29.87 -27.69
N PRO A 14 -0.81 -29.57 -28.61
CA PRO A 14 -0.63 -28.56 -29.64
C PRO A 14 -0.71 -27.12 -29.08
N PRO A 15 -0.08 -26.13 -29.77
CA PRO A 15 -0.06 -24.74 -29.33
C PRO A 15 -1.42 -24.05 -29.54
N PRO A 16 -1.75 -23.03 -28.72
CA PRO A 16 -3.00 -22.28 -28.85
C PRO A 16 -2.98 -21.31 -30.06
N PRO A 17 -4.14 -21.01 -30.66
CA PRO A 17 -4.25 -20.11 -31.81
C PRO A 17 -4.10 -18.62 -31.42
N PRO A 18 -3.72 -17.75 -32.37
CA PRO A 18 -3.46 -16.33 -32.10
C PRO A 18 -4.75 -15.55 -31.87
N LEU A 19 -4.78 -14.74 -30.80
CA LEU A 19 -5.88 -13.84 -30.48
C LEU A 19 -5.84 -12.60 -31.40
N HIS A 20 -6.92 -12.41 -32.15
CA HIS A 20 -7.17 -11.21 -32.93
C HIS A 20 -7.18 -9.95 -32.06
N SER A 21 -6.50 -8.94 -32.58
CA SER A 21 -6.46 -7.57 -32.12
C SER A 21 -7.85 -6.93 -32.09
N ARG A 22 -8.27 -6.47 -30.90
CA ARG A 22 -9.29 -5.43 -30.76
C ARG A 22 -8.71 -4.27 -29.96
N THR A 23 -8.28 -3.26 -30.70
CA THR A 23 -7.99 -1.89 -30.27
C THR A 23 -9.23 -1.27 -29.63
N ILE A 24 -9.08 -0.77 -28.39
CA ILE A 24 -9.96 0.23 -27.79
C ILE A 24 -9.05 1.33 -27.20
N PRO A 25 -9.20 2.60 -27.58
CA PRO A 25 -8.25 3.65 -27.24
C PRO A 25 -8.40 4.12 -25.80
N TRP A 26 -7.25 4.41 -25.20
CA TRP A 26 -7.09 5.09 -23.93
C TRP A 26 -7.43 6.59 -24.07
N SER A 27 -8.26 7.11 -23.18
CA SER A 27 -8.10 8.48 -22.69
C SER A 27 -8.78 8.61 -21.34
N LEU A 28 -8.01 8.83 -20.27
CA LEU A 28 -8.26 9.83 -19.23
C LEU A 28 -7.24 9.67 -18.09
N SER A 29 -6.16 10.43 -18.24
CA SER A 29 -5.24 10.80 -17.17
C SER A 29 -5.99 11.63 -16.11
N LEU A 30 -5.91 11.22 -14.84
CA LEU A 30 -6.21 12.10 -13.71
C LEU A 30 -5.11 11.94 -12.64
N LEU A 31 -4.26 12.97 -12.61
CA LEU A 31 -3.31 13.30 -11.57
C LEU A 31 -4.07 13.66 -10.28
N LEU A 32 -3.70 13.03 -9.16
CA LEU A 32 -4.08 13.45 -7.80
C LEU A 32 -2.80 13.76 -7.02
N PRO A 33 -2.66 14.95 -6.41
CA PRO A 33 -1.67 15.15 -5.36
C PRO A 33 -2.23 14.72 -4.01
N PHE A 34 -1.45 13.91 -3.31
CA PHE A 34 -1.57 13.60 -1.88
C PHE A 34 -1.30 14.87 -1.06
N SER A 35 -2.16 15.15 -0.08
CA SER A 35 -1.89 16.14 0.97
C SER A 35 -2.21 15.53 2.33
N SER A 36 -1.15 15.24 3.08
CA SER A 36 -1.11 14.75 4.44
C SER A 36 -1.20 15.94 5.42
N TYR A 37 -1.97 15.85 6.52
CA TYR A 37 -1.62 16.46 7.82
C TYR A 37 -2.41 15.78 8.96
N PRO A 38 -1.85 15.73 10.19
CA PRO A 38 -2.30 14.89 11.30
C PRO A 38 -3.28 15.60 12.25
N PHE A 39 -4.10 14.81 12.94
CA PHE A 39 -5.03 15.28 13.98
C PHE A 39 -4.45 14.95 15.36
N ALA A 40 -4.18 15.99 16.16
CA ALA A 40 -3.77 15.88 17.55
C ALA A 40 -4.97 16.03 18.50
N THR A 41 -5.04 15.09 19.45
CA THR A 41 -5.57 15.14 20.83
C THR A 41 -6.38 16.36 21.31
N GLN A 42 -7.53 16.10 21.96
CA GLN A 42 -7.64 16.26 23.42
C GLN A 42 -8.93 15.68 24.03
N LEU A 43 -8.76 15.20 25.27
CA LEU A 43 -9.71 14.66 26.25
C LEU A 43 -10.88 15.62 26.55
N TRP A 44 -11.99 15.10 27.11
CA TRP A 44 -12.48 15.39 28.47
C TRP A 44 -13.85 14.74 28.72
N GLY A 45 -14.06 14.30 29.96
CA GLY A 45 -15.05 13.31 30.37
C GLY A 45 -16.50 13.79 30.51
N TRP A 46 -17.37 12.79 30.63
CA TRP A 46 -18.77 12.93 31.05
C TRP A 46 -18.87 13.12 32.57
N PRO A 47 -19.95 13.76 33.04
CA PRO A 47 -20.88 12.96 33.83
C PRO A 47 -22.37 13.20 33.51
N LYS A 48 -23.15 12.16 33.83
CA LYS A 48 -24.61 12.08 33.84
C LYS A 48 -25.26 13.19 34.66
N ALA A 49 -26.35 13.75 34.14
CA ALA A 49 -27.38 14.41 34.94
C ALA A 49 -28.77 14.04 34.43
N HIS A 50 -29.56 13.37 35.27
CA HIS A 50 -31.00 13.24 35.12
C HIS A 50 -31.67 14.57 35.46
N ARG A 51 -32.52 15.12 34.59
CA ARG A 51 -33.67 15.90 35.06
C ARG A 51 -34.79 16.01 34.03
N THR A 52 -35.97 16.03 34.61
CA THR A 52 -37.35 15.96 34.16
C THR A 52 -37.81 17.00 33.12
N ARG A 53 -38.55 16.47 32.14
CA ARG A 53 -39.78 16.96 31.51
C ARG A 53 -40.27 18.37 31.95
N ARG A 54 -40.10 19.34 31.05
CA ARG A 54 -41.08 20.42 30.79
C ARG A 54 -41.16 20.64 29.29
N GLN A 55 -42.27 20.23 28.70
CA GLN A 55 -42.70 20.66 27.38
C GLN A 55 -43.29 22.06 27.54
N SER A 56 -42.74 23.05 26.83
CA SER A 56 -43.48 24.23 26.38
C SER A 56 -42.65 24.96 25.33
N ALA A 57 -43.33 25.21 24.23
CA ALA A 57 -42.98 25.95 23.02
C ALA A 57 -41.85 26.98 23.14
N CYS A 58 -40.85 26.83 22.28
CA CYS A 58 -40.11 27.96 21.70
C CYS A 58 -39.98 27.69 20.20
N PHE A 59 -40.80 28.40 19.43
CA PHE A 59 -40.54 28.93 18.11
C PHE A 59 -39.42 28.27 17.29
N VAL A 60 -39.82 27.65 16.19
CA VAL A 60 -39.00 27.38 15.01
C VAL A 60 -38.48 28.72 14.49
N SER A 61 -37.38 29.20 15.06
CA SER A 61 -36.58 30.23 14.45
C SER A 61 -35.44 29.51 13.76
N THR A 62 -35.68 29.16 12.49
CA THR A 62 -34.63 28.95 11.49
C THR A 62 -33.83 30.25 11.39
N MET A 63 -32.99 30.53 12.39
CA MET A 63 -31.84 31.40 12.22
C MET A 63 -30.87 30.64 11.32
N LEU A 64 -31.22 30.59 10.04
CA LEU A 64 -30.28 30.61 8.95
C LEU A 64 -29.42 31.85 9.19
N ARG A 65 -28.39 31.69 10.03
CA ARG A 65 -27.24 32.57 10.05
C ARG A 65 -26.69 32.52 8.63
N ARG A 66 -27.18 33.44 7.80
CA ARG A 66 -26.62 33.76 6.49
C ARG A 66 -25.23 34.29 6.80
N SER A 67 -24.23 33.39 6.81
CA SER A 67 -22.84 33.82 6.80
C SER A 67 -22.69 34.76 5.59
N PRO A 68 -21.96 35.88 5.73
CA PRO A 68 -21.74 36.77 4.60
C PRO A 68 -21.21 35.90 3.46
N VAL A 69 -21.85 36.05 2.30
CA VAL A 69 -21.40 35.53 1.01
C VAL A 69 -20.12 36.29 0.66
N LEU A 70 -19.07 36.08 1.46
CA LEU A 70 -17.71 36.25 1.00
C LEU A 70 -17.63 35.35 -0.22
N ALA A 71 -17.16 35.91 -1.33
CA ALA A 71 -17.14 35.28 -2.63
C ALA A 71 -16.31 33.98 -2.57
N ASP A 72 -16.94 32.90 -2.10
CA ASP A 72 -16.36 31.57 -2.10
C ASP A 72 -15.91 31.32 -3.54
N SER A 73 -14.62 31.06 -3.74
CA SER A 73 -14.11 30.68 -5.05
C SER A 73 -14.92 29.49 -5.56
N PHE A 74 -15.11 29.36 -6.87
CA PHE A 74 -15.88 28.26 -7.45
C PHE A 74 -15.46 26.88 -6.88
N LYS A 75 -14.17 26.66 -6.64
CA LYS A 75 -13.65 25.43 -6.03
C LYS A 75 -14.05 25.26 -4.57
N GLU A 76 -14.03 26.35 -3.79
CA GLU A 76 -14.42 26.35 -2.37
C GLU A 76 -15.91 26.06 -2.25
N HIS A 77 -16.74 26.74 -3.05
CA HIS A 77 -18.18 26.47 -3.10
C HIS A 77 -18.46 25.03 -3.55
N TYR A 78 -17.77 24.54 -4.58
CA TYR A 78 -17.89 23.16 -5.05
C TYR A 78 -17.57 22.16 -3.93
N HIS A 79 -16.46 22.33 -3.21
CA HIS A 79 -16.11 21.43 -2.12
C HIS A 79 -17.06 21.56 -0.92
N ARG A 80 -17.53 22.77 -0.59
CA ARG A 80 -18.51 23.00 0.47
C ARG A 80 -19.81 22.26 0.22
N VAL A 81 -20.28 22.25 -1.03
CA VAL A 81 -21.49 21.52 -1.44
C VAL A 81 -21.24 20.02 -1.58
N HIS A 82 -20.14 19.61 -2.21
CA HIS A 82 -19.90 18.21 -2.58
C HIS A 82 -19.18 17.38 -1.51
N LEU A 83 -18.51 17.98 -0.53
CA LEU A 83 -17.89 17.23 0.56
C LEU A 83 -18.94 16.49 1.42
N PRO A 84 -20.02 17.13 1.90
CA PRO A 84 -21.10 16.43 2.58
C PRO A 84 -21.76 15.35 1.70
N ARG A 85 -21.89 15.61 0.39
CA ARG A 85 -22.42 14.63 -0.58
C ARG A 85 -21.53 13.39 -0.71
N ARG A 86 -20.20 13.57 -0.78
CA ARG A 86 -19.21 12.47 -0.78
C ARG A 86 -19.27 11.65 0.50
N LEU A 87 -19.44 12.30 1.66
CA LEU A 87 -19.63 11.59 2.94
C LEU A 87 -20.95 10.81 2.99
N ALA A 88 -22.04 11.38 2.45
CA ALA A 88 -23.32 10.68 2.33
C ALA A 88 -23.21 9.45 1.43
N LEU A 89 -22.50 9.58 0.30
CA LEU A 89 -22.20 8.46 -0.61
C LEU A 89 -21.36 7.38 0.10
N GLN A 90 -20.32 7.78 0.84
CA GLN A 90 -19.50 6.83 1.61
C GLN A 90 -20.32 6.10 2.69
N ARG A 91 -21.24 6.80 3.38
CA ARG A 91 -22.17 6.18 4.34
C ARG A 91 -23.10 5.17 3.67
N TYR A 92 -23.58 5.47 2.46
CA TYR A 92 -24.40 4.56 1.67
C TYR A 92 -23.61 3.30 1.28
N MET A 93 -22.39 3.44 0.77
CA MET A 93 -21.52 2.31 0.42
C MET A 93 -21.25 1.40 1.63
N ARG A 94 -20.87 1.97 2.78
CA ARG A 94 -20.68 1.21 4.03
C ARG A 94 -21.94 0.48 4.49
N ARG A 95 -23.13 1.07 4.28
CA ARG A 95 -24.42 0.45 4.61
C ARG A 95 -24.68 -0.76 3.72
N GLU A 96 -24.42 -0.64 2.42
CA GLU A 96 -24.56 -1.76 1.47
C GLU A 96 -23.56 -2.87 1.76
N GLU A 97 -22.29 -2.56 2.04
CA GLU A 97 -21.28 -3.53 2.47
C GLU A 97 -21.74 -4.29 3.73
N ALA A 98 -22.26 -3.59 4.73
CA ALA A 98 -22.80 -4.18 5.96
C ALA A 98 -24.09 -5.00 5.72
N ARG A 99 -24.86 -4.69 4.68
CA ARG A 99 -26.04 -5.47 4.28
C ARG A 99 -25.63 -6.78 3.62
N LEU A 100 -24.69 -6.70 2.68
CA LEU A 100 -24.14 -7.86 1.96
C LEU A 100 -23.40 -8.82 2.90
N SER A 101 -22.69 -8.30 3.90
CA SER A 101 -22.01 -9.13 4.89
C SER A 101 -22.98 -9.98 5.72
N LYS A 102 -24.09 -9.38 6.15
CA LYS A 102 -25.14 -10.08 6.92
C LYS A 102 -25.90 -11.11 6.08
N GLN A 103 -26.08 -10.89 4.78
CA GLN A 103 -26.77 -11.82 3.89
C GLN A 103 -25.95 -13.09 3.62
N LYS A 104 -24.63 -12.96 3.38
CA LYS A 104 -23.73 -14.12 3.20
C LYS A 104 -23.58 -14.97 4.46
N GLY A 105 -23.57 -14.34 5.65
CA GLY A 105 -23.50 -15.06 6.92
C GLY A 105 -24.70 -15.98 7.22
N LYS A 106 -25.84 -15.80 6.53
CA LYS A 106 -27.02 -16.68 6.65
C LYS A 106 -27.10 -17.80 5.61
N THR A 107 -26.28 -17.78 4.55
CA THR A 107 -26.40 -18.69 3.40
C THR A 107 -25.14 -19.48 3.05
N ALA A 108 -24.00 -19.20 3.69
CA ALA A 108 -22.70 -19.81 3.32
C ALA A 108 -22.11 -20.68 4.44
N ALA A 109 -22.68 -21.87 4.65
CA ALA A 109 -22.01 -22.96 5.38
C ALA A 109 -21.20 -23.89 4.45
N GLY A 110 -21.12 -23.61 3.14
CA GLY A 110 -20.53 -24.54 2.17
C GLY A 110 -19.87 -23.95 0.93
N SER A 111 -19.67 -22.63 0.82
CA SER A 111 -18.91 -22.04 -0.29
C SER A 111 -17.78 -21.19 0.26
N SER A 112 -16.55 -21.48 -0.17
CA SER A 112 -15.31 -20.71 -0.04
C SER A 112 -15.44 -19.32 -0.68
N GLY A 113 -16.32 -18.49 -0.10
CA GLY A 113 -16.65 -17.16 -0.57
C GLY A 113 -15.93 -16.11 0.24
N VAL A 114 -15.08 -15.34 -0.45
CA VAL A 114 -14.38 -14.13 0.00
C VAL A 114 -15.22 -13.33 1.00
N ASN A 115 -14.62 -13.05 2.17
CA ASN A 115 -15.28 -12.35 3.25
C ASN A 115 -15.63 -10.90 2.82
N PRO A 116 -16.78 -10.36 3.23
CA PRO A 116 -17.16 -9.00 2.93
C PRO A 116 -16.16 -8.01 3.54
N GLY A 117 -15.38 -7.31 2.70
CA GLY A 117 -14.29 -6.42 3.11
C GLY A 117 -12.88 -7.00 2.87
N GLU A 118 -12.77 -8.24 2.41
CA GLU A 118 -11.50 -8.84 2.02
C GLU A 118 -11.04 -8.27 0.67
N VAL A 119 -9.93 -7.53 0.71
CA VAL A 119 -9.29 -6.99 -0.49
C VAL A 119 -8.42 -8.07 -1.11
N VAL A 120 -8.73 -8.45 -2.36
CA VAL A 120 -7.99 -9.50 -3.09
C VAL A 120 -6.52 -9.10 -3.22
N TYR A 121 -5.63 -10.02 -2.84
CA TYR A 121 -4.19 -9.81 -2.93
C TYR A 121 -3.75 -9.66 -4.39
N LYS A 122 -3.01 -8.58 -4.67
CA LYS A 122 -2.49 -8.29 -6.01
C LYS A 122 -1.10 -8.90 -6.16
N TYR A 123 -1.00 -9.99 -6.93
CA TYR A 123 0.28 -10.61 -7.28
C TYR A 123 1.09 -9.78 -8.29
N ASN A 124 0.42 -9.18 -9.26
CA ASN A 124 1.05 -8.42 -10.34
C ASN A 124 1.41 -7.00 -9.87
N ARG A 125 2.51 -6.89 -9.12
CA ARG A 125 3.04 -5.63 -8.59
C ARG A 125 4.42 -5.28 -9.10
N TRP A 126 5.07 -6.21 -9.79
CA TRP A 126 6.39 -6.02 -10.38
C TRP A 126 6.25 -5.94 -11.88
N TRP A 127 6.70 -4.84 -12.45
CA TRP A 127 6.56 -4.50 -13.86
C TRP A 127 7.91 -4.05 -14.41
N VAL A 128 8.04 -4.14 -15.73
CA VAL A 128 9.15 -3.55 -16.47
C VAL A 128 8.54 -2.45 -17.34
N SER A 129 9.03 -1.22 -17.19
CA SER A 129 8.60 -0.06 -17.97
C SER A 129 9.03 -0.20 -19.44
N ASN A 130 8.51 0.67 -20.29
CA ASN A 130 8.90 0.75 -21.71
C ASN A 130 10.40 1.00 -21.87
N ASP A 131 11.01 1.74 -20.93
CA ASP A 131 12.46 2.02 -20.91
C ASP A 131 13.29 0.87 -20.30
N HIS A 132 12.70 -0.31 -20.14
CA HIS A 132 13.29 -1.48 -19.48
C HIS A 132 13.69 -1.25 -18.02
N GLU A 133 13.10 -0.25 -17.35
CA GLU A 133 13.30 0.00 -15.93
C GLU A 133 12.36 -0.84 -15.07
N PHE A 134 12.87 -1.36 -13.94
CA PHE A 134 12.08 -2.11 -12.98
C PHE A 134 11.17 -1.19 -12.14
N VAL A 135 9.89 -1.51 -12.07
CA VAL A 135 8.87 -0.75 -11.33
C VAL A 135 8.14 -1.68 -10.35
N HIS A 136 8.04 -1.25 -9.10
CA HIS A 136 7.27 -1.96 -8.07
C HIS A 136 6.11 -1.11 -7.56
N GLN A 137 4.91 -1.67 -7.56
CA GLN A 137 3.70 -1.06 -6.98
C GLN A 137 3.52 -1.52 -5.53
N PHE A 138 3.70 -0.60 -4.59
CA PHE A 138 3.43 -0.88 -3.18
C PHE A 138 1.92 -0.89 -2.92
N ALA A 139 1.39 -2.06 -2.57
CA ALA A 139 0.00 -2.23 -2.17
C ALA A 139 -0.06 -2.73 -0.72
N PHE A 140 -0.52 -1.87 0.18
CA PHE A 140 -0.71 -2.15 1.60
C PHE A 140 -2.21 -2.30 1.89
N VAL A 141 -2.54 -3.28 2.72
CA VAL A 141 -3.93 -3.51 3.18
C VAL A 141 -3.94 -3.30 4.69
N GLU A 142 -4.78 -2.39 5.15
CA GLU A 142 -4.99 -2.15 6.58
C GLU A 142 -6.00 -3.17 7.12
N ASP A 143 -5.51 -4.10 7.93
CA ASP A 143 -6.36 -5.08 8.60
C ASP A 143 -7.05 -4.42 9.83
N PRO A 144 -8.40 -4.40 9.88
CA PRO A 144 -9.14 -3.80 10.99
C PRO A 144 -8.93 -4.51 12.33
N ASP A 145 -8.68 -5.82 12.34
CA ASP A 145 -8.51 -6.60 13.57
C ASP A 145 -7.10 -6.38 14.16
N VAL A 146 -6.07 -6.34 13.30
CA VAL A 146 -4.71 -5.93 13.71
C VAL A 146 -4.72 -4.50 14.26
N THR A 147 -5.46 -3.61 13.61
CA THR A 147 -5.61 -2.22 14.07
C THR A 147 -6.31 -2.14 15.41
N ARG A 148 -7.35 -2.95 15.64
CA ARG A 148 -8.05 -3.03 16.93
C ARG A 148 -7.12 -3.56 18.02
N GLN A 149 -6.41 -4.65 17.74
CA GLN A 149 -5.45 -5.25 18.67
C GLN A 149 -4.38 -4.23 19.10
N LYS A 150 -3.77 -3.51 18.14
CA LYS A 150 -2.79 -2.45 18.42
C LYS A 150 -3.34 -1.30 19.28
N ARG A 151 -4.65 -1.03 19.24
CA ARG A 151 -5.28 -0.02 20.10
C ARG A 151 -5.55 -0.53 21.51
N THR A 152 -5.75 -1.83 21.68
CA THR A 152 -6.15 -2.44 22.96
C THR A 152 -4.98 -3.00 23.76
N THR A 153 -3.98 -3.57 23.09
CA THR A 153 -2.84 -4.24 23.75
C THR A 153 -1.63 -3.33 23.83
N LEU A 154 -0.87 -3.44 24.93
CA LEU A 154 0.45 -2.79 25.02
C LEU A 154 1.39 -3.36 23.95
N PRO A 155 2.29 -2.55 23.38
CA PRO A 155 3.31 -3.04 22.47
C PRO A 155 4.29 -3.95 23.20
N LEU A 156 4.96 -4.83 22.44
CA LEU A 156 6.03 -5.66 22.96
C LEU A 156 7.20 -4.78 23.44
N VAL A 157 7.94 -5.29 24.43
CA VAL A 157 9.14 -4.62 24.95
C VAL A 157 10.15 -4.43 23.81
N THR A 158 10.74 -3.25 23.75
CA THR A 158 11.76 -2.89 22.75
C THR A 158 13.00 -3.75 22.92
N LYS A 159 13.51 -4.35 21.83
CA LYS A 159 14.78 -5.10 21.82
C LYS A 159 15.94 -4.22 22.30
N GLU A 160 16.92 -4.77 23.00
CA GLU A 160 18.01 -3.98 23.59
C GLU A 160 18.79 -3.16 22.57
N ASN A 161 19.07 -3.73 21.41
CA ASN A 161 19.88 -3.08 20.38
C ASN A 161 19.22 -1.81 19.83
N ILE A 162 17.89 -1.74 19.80
CA ILE A 162 17.17 -0.60 19.18
C ILE A 162 17.40 0.70 19.97
N TRP A 163 17.51 0.62 21.30
CA TRP A 163 17.69 1.80 22.14
C TRP A 163 19.15 2.00 22.59
N LYS A 164 19.98 0.96 22.51
CA LYS A 164 21.42 1.04 22.83
C LYS A 164 22.27 1.46 21.63
N GLU A 165 22.02 0.88 20.46
CA GLU A 165 22.81 1.19 19.26
C GLU A 165 22.36 2.54 18.70
N PRO A 166 23.28 3.48 18.45
CA PRO A 166 22.92 4.75 17.84
C PRO A 166 22.53 4.52 16.37
N GLN A 167 21.56 5.31 15.90
CA GLN A 167 21.23 5.34 14.48
C GLN A 167 22.45 5.80 13.67
N GLN A 168 22.82 5.03 12.64
CA GLN A 168 23.93 5.38 11.76
C GLN A 168 23.67 6.75 11.09
N THR A 169 24.67 7.63 11.15
CA THR A 169 24.58 9.00 10.63
C THR A 169 24.76 9.07 9.13
N PHE A 170 25.51 8.13 8.54
CA PHE A 170 25.80 8.07 7.12
C PHE A 170 25.22 6.82 6.49
N PHE A 171 24.71 6.96 5.27
CA PHE A 171 24.28 5.82 4.47
C PHE A 171 25.47 5.27 3.70
N LEU A 172 25.89 4.05 4.02
CA LEU A 172 26.99 3.41 3.31
C LEU A 172 26.56 3.07 1.86
N PRO A 173 27.44 3.27 0.87
CA PRO A 173 27.17 2.88 -0.51
C PRO A 173 26.89 1.38 -0.63
N PHE A 174 25.98 0.97 -1.52
CA PHE A 174 25.66 -0.45 -1.75
C PHE A 174 26.85 -1.27 -2.24
N ALA A 175 27.74 -0.64 -2.99
CA ALA A 175 28.89 -1.28 -3.62
C ALA A 175 30.14 -0.42 -3.42
N PRO A 176 30.71 -0.38 -2.19
CA PRO A 176 31.83 0.49 -1.89
C PRO A 176 33.03 0.16 -2.79
N PHE A 177 33.56 1.18 -3.47
CA PHE A 177 34.72 1.00 -4.32
C PHE A 177 36.01 0.97 -3.48
N VAL A 178 36.74 -0.13 -3.57
CA VAL A 178 38.03 -0.31 -2.90
C VAL A 178 39.13 -0.35 -3.96
N ARG A 179 39.98 0.68 -3.97
CA ARG A 179 41.06 0.81 -4.98
C ARG A 179 42.24 -0.11 -4.70
N VAL A 180 42.56 -0.30 -3.43
CA VAL A 180 43.78 -0.98 -2.93
C VAL A 180 43.39 -2.35 -2.41
N VAL A 181 44.05 -3.39 -2.91
CA VAL A 181 43.73 -4.78 -2.61
C VAL A 181 45.03 -5.55 -2.55
N ASP A 182 45.35 -6.12 -1.39
CA ASP A 182 46.65 -6.75 -1.13
C ASP A 182 46.68 -8.24 -1.55
N TYR A 183 45.87 -8.60 -2.55
CA TYR A 183 45.74 -9.99 -3.01
C TYR A 183 46.88 -10.39 -3.94
N ALA A 184 47.19 -9.55 -4.93
CA ALA A 184 48.29 -9.80 -5.86
C ALA A 184 49.59 -9.30 -5.24
N LYS A 185 50.68 -10.07 -5.40
CA LYS A 185 52.02 -9.65 -4.97
C LYS A 185 52.49 -8.37 -5.69
N ASP A 186 52.11 -8.23 -6.95
CA ASP A 186 52.37 -7.04 -7.75
C ASP A 186 51.08 -6.20 -7.87
N THR A 187 51.12 -4.98 -7.30
CA THR A 187 49.96 -4.08 -7.22
C THR A 187 49.49 -3.57 -8.58
N ASP A 188 50.35 -3.62 -9.60
CA ASP A 188 50.06 -3.08 -10.93
C ASP A 188 49.30 -4.10 -11.81
N THR A 189 49.24 -5.35 -11.39
CA THR A 189 48.56 -6.43 -12.10
C THR A 189 47.03 -6.31 -12.03
N LYS A 190 46.45 -5.55 -12.97
CA LYS A 190 45.00 -5.32 -13.04
C LYS A 190 44.16 -6.58 -13.26
N PHE A 191 44.70 -7.59 -13.95
CA PHE A 191 43.98 -8.82 -14.29
C PHE A 191 43.87 -9.80 -13.11
N LEU A 192 44.71 -9.65 -12.08
CA LEU A 192 44.62 -10.43 -10.84
C LEU A 192 43.71 -9.75 -9.79
N LYS A 193 43.11 -8.60 -10.11
CA LYS A 193 42.15 -7.97 -9.20
C LYS A 193 40.91 -8.86 -9.03
N PRO A 194 40.51 -9.18 -7.79
CA PRO A 194 39.38 -10.07 -7.55
C PRO A 194 38.08 -9.43 -8.05
N VAL A 195 37.28 -10.22 -8.76
CA VAL A 195 36.00 -9.77 -9.37
C VAL A 195 34.95 -9.44 -8.31
N ASN A 196 35.12 -9.95 -7.07
CA ASN A 196 34.22 -9.71 -5.95
C ASN A 196 34.19 -8.24 -5.51
N ILE A 197 35.25 -7.48 -5.80
CA ILE A 197 35.34 -6.06 -5.44
C ILE A 197 34.63 -5.23 -6.51
N PRO A 198 33.68 -4.36 -6.11
CA PRO A 198 32.97 -3.51 -7.05
C PRO A 198 33.92 -2.64 -7.87
N ARG A 199 33.61 -2.44 -9.15
CA ARG A 199 34.33 -1.47 -9.97
C ARG A 199 33.80 -0.07 -9.68
N TRP A 200 34.56 0.95 -10.09
CA TRP A 200 34.13 2.35 -9.96
C TRP A 200 32.77 2.62 -10.58
N LYS A 201 32.48 2.02 -11.75
CA LYS A 201 31.18 2.15 -12.41
C LYS A 201 30.04 1.57 -11.56
N ASP A 202 30.28 0.45 -10.87
CA ASP A 202 29.27 -0.20 -10.03
C ASP A 202 28.97 0.66 -8.80
N TYR A 203 30.00 1.25 -8.19
CA TYR A 203 29.87 2.19 -7.08
C TYR A 203 28.98 3.40 -7.45
N MET A 204 29.18 3.98 -8.63
CA MET A 204 28.41 5.14 -9.08
C MET A 204 27.00 4.79 -9.57
N GLN A 205 26.82 3.63 -10.21
CA GLN A 205 25.53 3.24 -10.79
C GLN A 205 24.59 2.58 -9.78
N ARG A 206 25.12 1.86 -8.79
CA ARG A 206 24.32 1.15 -7.79
C ARG A 206 23.92 2.10 -6.66
N THR A 207 23.00 2.99 -6.98
CA THR A 207 22.34 3.90 -6.02
C THR A 207 21.03 3.32 -5.47
N LYS A 208 20.56 2.20 -6.03
CA LYS A 208 19.34 1.49 -5.67
C LYS A 208 19.68 0.04 -5.32
N PRO A 209 18.82 -0.69 -4.59
CA PRO A 209 19.05 -2.10 -4.36
C PRO A 209 18.96 -2.86 -5.68
N ILE A 210 19.55 -4.05 -5.73
CA ILE A 210 19.49 -4.90 -6.91
C ILE A 210 18.03 -5.26 -7.25
N VAL A 211 17.69 -5.33 -8.54
CA VAL A 211 16.44 -5.95 -9.00
C VAL A 211 16.48 -7.43 -8.59
N PRO A 212 15.57 -8.00 -7.77
CA PRO A 212 14.16 -7.65 -7.52
C PRO A 212 13.86 -7.00 -6.15
N ARG A 213 14.90 -6.65 -5.38
CA ARG A 213 14.76 -6.18 -3.99
C ARG A 213 14.22 -4.74 -3.94
N THR A 214 13.35 -4.48 -2.96
CA THR A 214 12.67 -3.18 -2.77
C THR A 214 13.02 -2.50 -1.45
N TRP A 215 13.69 -3.18 -0.53
CA TRP A 215 14.13 -2.66 0.77
C TRP A 215 15.66 -2.53 0.83
N TYR A 216 16.15 -1.69 1.75
CA TYR A 216 17.57 -1.37 1.94
C TYR A 216 18.19 -2.17 3.08
#